data_AF-A0A016TXW5-F1
#
_entry.id   AF-A0A016TXW5-F1
#
_cell.length_a   1.000
_cell.length_b   1.000
_cell.length_c   1.000
_cell.angle_alpha   90.00
_cell.angle_beta   90.00
_cell.angle_gamma   90.00
#
_symmetry.space_group_name_H-M   'P 1'
#
loop_
_entity.id
_entity.type
_entity.pdbx_description
1 polymer ?
#
loop_
_entity_poly.entity_id
_entity_poly.type
_entity_poly.pdbx_seq_one_letter_code
_entity_poly.pdbx_strand_id
1 'polypeptide(L)'
;MHMTSYFLGALGRVILFLYQNDIIYYNENFTSKMPILLASLLRMFYFVGTASFLQAVIAERICASCFVTDYEKKSRHWVSYVVIFLSTIVSLFFAVTFMLRLYTIVTAIIMSTVSVILSAAASVFVYLRSCQQLGKLQKEDSSRNSVKYTLSTKYQLRENVRVMKMVLISFLIMCLLMLLCITLFGLTFIKYCKNTAKAQLCLASIDLLVAISTAVISAIFATFLGEWKRVIRELPLIQQVCQCWIPGNRPQKVRNAEEIGQQYFQQLEKTWS
;
A
#
# COMPACT_ATOMS: atom_id res chain seq x y z
N MET A 1 4.78 -1.66 -12.26
CA MET A 1 4.37 -3.07 -12.36
C MET A 1 3.01 -3.36 -11.71
N HIS A 2 2.76 -2.98 -10.44
CA HIS A 2 1.43 -3.22 -9.83
C HIS A 2 0.28 -2.35 -10.40
N MET A 3 0.56 -1.12 -10.85
CA MET A 3 -0.44 -0.28 -11.54
C MET A 3 -0.75 -0.78 -12.95
N THR A 4 0.21 -1.39 -13.65
CA THR A 4 -0.03 -1.98 -14.98
C THR A 4 -0.85 -3.27 -14.88
N SER A 5 -0.69 -4.05 -13.79
CA SER A 5 -1.58 -5.18 -13.52
C SER A 5 -3.03 -4.76 -13.21
N TYR A 6 -3.27 -3.54 -12.74
CA TYR A 6 -4.62 -2.99 -12.54
C TYR A 6 -5.38 -2.86 -13.85
N PHE A 7 -4.76 -2.23 -14.86
CA PHE A 7 -5.37 -2.08 -16.18
C PHE A 7 -5.62 -3.44 -16.86
N LEU A 8 -4.68 -4.39 -16.74
CA LEU A 8 -4.84 -5.74 -17.29
C LEU A 8 -5.97 -6.53 -16.59
N GLY A 9 -6.11 -6.40 -15.27
CA GLY A 9 -7.21 -7.00 -14.51
C GLY A 9 -8.57 -6.40 -14.85
N ALA A 10 -8.64 -5.09 -15.04
CA ALA A 10 -9.86 -4.38 -15.46
C ALA A 10 -10.31 -4.80 -16.87
N LEU A 11 -9.37 -4.92 -17.82
CA LEU A 11 -9.66 -5.46 -19.16
C LEU A 11 -10.21 -6.89 -19.11
N GLY A 12 -9.64 -7.75 -18.27
CA GLY A 12 -10.17 -9.08 -18.01
C GLY A 12 -11.61 -9.08 -17.49
N ARG A 13 -11.99 -8.11 -16.66
CA ARG A 13 -13.36 -7.97 -16.17
C ARG A 13 -14.33 -7.53 -17.27
N VAL A 14 -13.94 -6.62 -18.14
CA VAL A 14 -14.77 -6.20 -19.29
C VAL A 14 -15.07 -7.40 -20.18
N ILE A 15 -14.06 -8.20 -20.52
CA ILE A 15 -14.22 -9.42 -21.34
C ILE A 15 -15.18 -10.41 -20.67
N LEU A 16 -15.02 -10.65 -19.37
CA LEU A 16 -15.91 -11.56 -18.62
C LEU A 16 -17.33 -11.04 -18.48
N PHE A 17 -17.51 -9.72 -18.34
CA PHE A 17 -18.82 -9.10 -18.28
C PHE A 17 -19.55 -9.23 -19.63
N LEU A 18 -18.85 -8.99 -20.74
CA LEU A 18 -19.41 -9.13 -22.09
C LEU A 18 -19.82 -10.58 -22.37
N TYR A 19 -19.04 -11.56 -21.88
CA TYR A 19 -19.40 -12.97 -21.95
C TYR A 19 -20.61 -13.31 -21.05
N GLN A 20 -20.64 -12.82 -19.81
CA GLN A 20 -21.71 -13.11 -18.85
C GLN A 20 -23.09 -12.54 -19.24
N ASN A 21 -23.13 -11.50 -20.09
CA ASN A 21 -24.36 -10.91 -20.60
C ASN A 21 -24.72 -11.41 -22.01
N ASP A 22 -24.10 -12.50 -22.47
CA ASP A 22 -24.33 -13.11 -23.79
C ASP A 22 -24.12 -12.14 -24.97
N ILE A 23 -23.30 -11.09 -24.80
CA ILE A 23 -22.96 -10.14 -25.87
C ILE A 23 -21.90 -10.74 -26.79
N ILE A 24 -20.98 -11.54 -26.23
CA ILE A 24 -19.95 -12.27 -26.97
C ILE A 24 -20.20 -13.77 -26.84
N TYR A 25 -20.54 -14.40 -27.97
CA TYR A 25 -20.67 -15.85 -28.07
C TYR A 25 -19.33 -16.47 -28.45
N TYR A 26 -18.86 -17.42 -27.64
CA TYR A 26 -17.72 -18.25 -27.98
C TYR A 26 -18.20 -19.65 -28.34
N ASN A 27 -17.75 -20.15 -29.48
CA ASN A 27 -18.04 -21.51 -29.93
C ASN A 27 -17.49 -22.54 -28.91
N GLU A 28 -17.98 -23.77 -28.92
CA GLU A 28 -17.60 -24.80 -27.93
C GLU A 28 -16.12 -25.22 -28.01
N ASN A 29 -15.45 -24.90 -29.12
CA ASN A 29 -14.04 -25.17 -29.38
C ASN A 29 -13.13 -24.61 -28.27
N PHE A 30 -12.06 -25.36 -27.97
CA PHE A 30 -11.09 -24.97 -26.96
C PHE A 30 -10.42 -23.62 -27.28
N THR A 31 -10.06 -23.40 -28.54
CA THR A 31 -9.43 -22.16 -29.02
C THR A 31 -10.31 -20.93 -28.81
N SER A 32 -11.64 -21.07 -28.94
CA SER A 32 -12.57 -19.97 -28.68
C SER A 32 -12.78 -19.71 -27.18
N LYS A 33 -12.52 -20.67 -26.28
CA LYS A 33 -12.60 -20.46 -24.83
C LYS A 33 -11.30 -19.91 -24.21
N MET A 34 -10.19 -19.95 -24.93
CA MET A 34 -8.89 -19.40 -24.48
C MET A 34 -8.96 -17.95 -23.98
N PRO A 35 -9.66 -17.02 -24.65
CA PRO A 35 -9.75 -15.63 -24.18
C PRO A 35 -10.47 -15.51 -22.82
N ILE A 36 -11.49 -16.34 -22.56
CA ILE A 36 -12.22 -16.35 -21.28
C ILE A 36 -11.32 -16.87 -20.17
N LEU A 37 -10.57 -17.94 -20.44
CA LEU A 37 -9.63 -18.52 -19.49
C LEU A 37 -8.49 -17.55 -19.16
N LEU A 38 -7.93 -16.89 -20.17
CA LEU A 38 -6.91 -15.86 -20.00
C LEU A 38 -7.45 -14.65 -19.21
N ALA A 39 -8.65 -14.17 -19.54
CA ALA A 39 -9.29 -13.08 -18.80
C ALA A 39 -9.53 -13.43 -17.33
N SER A 40 -9.94 -14.67 -17.06
CA SER A 40 -10.14 -15.20 -15.70
C SER A 40 -8.83 -15.31 -14.93
N LEU A 41 -7.77 -15.79 -15.59
CA LEU A 41 -6.42 -15.86 -15.02
C LEU A 41 -5.88 -14.47 -14.68
N LEU A 42 -5.96 -13.52 -15.62
CA LEU A 42 -5.53 -12.13 -15.41
C LEU A 42 -6.28 -11.48 -14.24
N ARG A 43 -7.58 -11.74 -14.12
CA ARG A 43 -8.39 -11.25 -13.00
C ARG A 43 -7.96 -11.83 -11.66
N MET A 44 -7.74 -13.15 -11.57
CA MET A 44 -7.24 -13.75 -10.32
C MET A 44 -5.84 -13.28 -9.98
N PHE A 45 -4.96 -13.19 -10.97
CA PHE A 45 -3.63 -12.63 -10.80
C PHE A 45 -3.67 -11.20 -10.27
N TYR A 46 -4.60 -10.37 -10.75
CA TYR A 46 -4.82 -9.02 -10.25
C TYR A 46 -5.26 -8.99 -8.78
N PHE A 47 -6.26 -9.79 -8.42
CA PHE A 47 -6.74 -9.84 -7.03
C PHE A 47 -5.65 -10.27 -6.05
N VAL A 48 -4.93 -11.32 -6.41
CA VAL A 48 -3.85 -11.85 -5.58
C VAL A 48 -2.65 -10.91 -5.59
N GLY A 49 -2.31 -10.32 -6.73
CA GLY A 49 -1.24 -9.34 -6.85
C GLY A 49 -1.46 -8.08 -6.00
N THR A 50 -2.72 -7.65 -5.86
CA THR A 50 -3.07 -6.53 -4.98
C THR A 50 -2.85 -6.89 -3.51
N ALA A 51 -3.23 -8.10 -3.11
CA ALA A 51 -2.98 -8.65 -1.78
C ALA A 51 -1.47 -8.81 -1.48
N SER A 52 -0.73 -9.39 -2.44
CA SER A 52 0.71 -9.64 -2.29
C SER A 52 1.55 -8.36 -2.33
N PHE A 53 1.05 -7.28 -2.93
CA PHE A 53 1.72 -5.97 -2.86
C PHE A 53 1.81 -5.45 -1.43
N LEU A 54 0.75 -5.59 -0.63
CA LEU A 54 0.77 -5.19 0.77
C LEU A 54 1.81 -5.99 1.57
N GLN A 55 1.92 -7.29 1.28
CA GLN A 55 2.93 -8.16 1.90
C GLN A 55 4.35 -7.78 1.48
N ALA A 56 4.55 -7.39 0.21
CA ALA A 56 5.81 -6.89 -0.30
C ALA A 56 6.24 -5.61 0.45
N VAL A 57 5.33 -4.67 0.70
CA VAL A 57 5.63 -3.46 1.49
C VAL A 57 6.07 -3.84 2.91
N ILE A 58 5.40 -4.79 3.58
CA ILE A 58 5.82 -5.23 4.92
C ILE A 58 7.19 -5.89 4.86
N ALA A 59 7.43 -6.78 3.90
CA ALA A 59 8.71 -7.46 3.75
C ALA A 59 9.84 -6.43 3.55
N GLU A 60 9.62 -5.42 2.71
CA GLU A 60 10.54 -4.30 2.55
C GLU A 60 10.75 -3.54 3.87
N ARG A 61 9.70 -3.28 4.65
CA ARG A 61 9.81 -2.64 5.97
C ARG A 61 10.54 -3.50 7.00
N ILE A 62 10.33 -4.82 7.03
CA ILE A 62 11.08 -5.75 7.89
C ILE A 62 12.55 -5.71 7.51
N CYS A 63 12.88 -5.79 6.22
CA CYS A 63 14.25 -5.68 5.73
C CYS A 63 14.87 -4.35 6.14
N ALA A 64 14.17 -3.22 5.94
CA ALA A 64 14.63 -1.91 6.36
C ALA A 64 14.88 -1.84 7.88
N SER A 65 13.97 -2.39 8.70
CA SER A 65 14.11 -2.45 10.17
C SER A 65 15.25 -3.36 10.65
N CYS A 66 15.55 -4.44 9.92
CA CYS A 66 16.68 -5.33 10.21
C CYS A 66 18.03 -4.71 9.80
N PHE A 67 18.06 -3.94 8.71
CA PHE A 67 19.27 -3.29 8.17
C PHE A 67 19.43 -1.83 8.60
N VAL A 68 18.70 -1.34 9.62
CA VAL A 68 18.73 0.07 10.11
C VAL A 68 20.16 0.62 10.23
N THR A 69 21.10 -0.18 10.75
CA THR A 69 22.48 0.23 11.02
C THR A 69 23.27 0.57 9.74
N ASP A 70 22.89 0.01 8.60
CA ASP A 70 23.52 0.26 7.29
C ASP A 70 22.64 1.11 6.36
N TYR A 71 21.36 1.30 6.71
CA TYR A 71 20.35 1.88 5.83
C TYR A 71 20.64 3.35 5.48
N GLU A 72 21.23 4.10 6.41
CA GLU A 72 21.61 5.50 6.20
C GLU A 72 22.84 5.67 5.29
N LYS A 73 23.68 4.63 5.14
CA LYS A 73 24.94 4.71 4.38
C LYS A 73 24.82 4.30 2.92
N LYS A 74 23.82 3.50 2.55
CA LYS A 74 23.70 2.99 1.17
C LYS A 74 22.24 2.84 0.76
N SER A 75 21.84 3.58 -0.28
CA SER A 75 20.58 3.33 -1.00
C SER A 75 20.60 1.92 -1.60
N ARG A 76 19.61 1.08 -1.26
CA ARG A 76 19.50 -0.33 -1.69
C ARG A 76 18.18 -0.58 -2.42
N HIS A 77 17.97 0.09 -3.55
CA HIS A 77 16.78 -0.13 -4.40
C HIS A 77 16.61 -1.59 -4.87
N TRP A 78 17.70 -2.35 -4.96
CA TRP A 78 17.68 -3.77 -5.33
C TRP A 78 16.79 -4.63 -4.41
N VAL A 79 16.67 -4.30 -3.12
CA VAL A 79 15.85 -5.06 -2.17
C VAL A 79 14.37 -4.94 -2.55
N SER A 80 13.90 -3.74 -2.87
CA SER A 80 12.51 -3.51 -3.29
C SER A 80 12.22 -4.22 -4.62
N TYR A 81 13.15 -4.19 -5.59
CA TYR A 81 12.99 -4.94 -6.85
C TYR A 81 12.88 -6.46 -6.63
N VAL A 82 13.72 -7.03 -5.76
CA VAL A 82 13.68 -8.46 -5.44
C VAL A 82 12.36 -8.82 -4.75
N VAL A 83 11.92 -8.02 -3.78
CA VAL A 83 10.67 -8.27 -3.04
C VAL A 83 9.44 -8.18 -3.96
N ILE A 84 9.38 -7.18 -4.85
CA ILE A 84 8.30 -7.04 -5.84
C ILE A 84 8.32 -8.20 -6.84
N PHE A 85 9.49 -8.59 -7.32
CA PHE A 85 9.63 -9.69 -8.27
C PHE A 85 9.15 -11.02 -7.66
N LEU A 86 9.59 -11.34 -6.44
CA LEU A 86 9.15 -12.53 -5.71
C LEU A 86 7.65 -12.50 -5.44
N SER A 87 7.12 -11.35 -5.00
CA SER A 87 5.68 -11.17 -4.77
C SER A 87 4.87 -11.45 -6.04
N THR A 88 5.34 -10.96 -7.19
CA THR A 88 4.70 -11.18 -8.50
C THR A 88 4.69 -12.66 -8.88
N ILE A 89 5.79 -13.38 -8.68
CA ILE A 89 5.88 -14.82 -8.96
C ILE A 89 4.91 -15.60 -8.06
N VAL A 90 4.88 -15.29 -6.76
CA VAL A 90 3.96 -15.94 -5.81
C VAL A 90 2.50 -15.70 -6.19
N SER A 91 2.14 -14.48 -6.57
CA SER A 91 0.78 -14.18 -7.02
C SER A 91 0.40 -14.93 -8.29
N LEU A 92 1.31 -15.04 -9.26
CA LEU A 92 1.08 -15.79 -10.49
C LEU A 92 0.92 -17.29 -10.20
N PHE A 93 1.81 -17.86 -9.37
CA PHE A 93 1.74 -19.26 -8.97
C PHE A 93 0.41 -19.57 -8.27
N PHE A 94 -0.03 -18.73 -7.34
CA PHE A 94 -1.33 -18.90 -6.69
C PHE A 94 -2.49 -18.80 -7.69
N ALA A 95 -2.48 -17.83 -8.61
CA ALA A 95 -3.53 -17.67 -9.60
C ALA A 95 -3.65 -18.90 -10.52
N VAL A 96 -2.51 -19.45 -10.98
CA VAL A 96 -2.46 -20.65 -11.82
C VAL A 96 -2.94 -21.88 -11.05
N THR A 97 -2.41 -22.11 -9.84
CA THR A 97 -2.78 -23.28 -9.03
C THR A 97 -4.25 -23.26 -8.60
N PHE A 98 -4.82 -22.09 -8.34
CA PHE A 98 -6.25 -21.90 -8.09
C PHE A 98 -7.11 -22.22 -9.34
N MET A 99 -6.71 -21.72 -10.51
CA MET A 99 -7.40 -21.98 -11.79
C MET A 99 -7.39 -23.46 -12.17
N LEU A 100 -6.27 -24.15 -11.92
CA LEU A 100 -6.13 -25.60 -12.11
C LEU A 100 -6.86 -26.43 -11.04
N ARG A 101 -7.49 -25.77 -10.05
CA ARG A 101 -8.24 -26.43 -8.97
C ARG A 101 -7.42 -27.49 -8.22
N LEU A 102 -6.15 -27.21 -7.97
CA LEU A 102 -5.26 -28.13 -7.24
C LEU A 102 -5.66 -28.30 -5.77
N TYR A 103 -6.49 -27.38 -5.25
CA TYR A 103 -7.01 -27.40 -3.89
C TYR A 103 -8.44 -26.87 -3.86
N THR A 104 -9.16 -27.14 -2.77
CA THR A 104 -10.57 -26.72 -2.62
C THR A 104 -10.68 -25.22 -2.34
N ILE A 105 -11.83 -24.63 -2.66
CA ILE A 105 -12.11 -23.22 -2.36
C ILE A 105 -12.01 -22.94 -0.85
N VAL A 106 -12.42 -23.89 0.00
CA VAL A 106 -12.32 -23.76 1.45
C VAL A 106 -10.86 -23.68 1.88
N THR A 107 -10.00 -24.56 1.36
CA THR A 107 -8.55 -24.50 1.65
C THR A 107 -7.92 -23.19 1.15
N ALA A 108 -8.36 -22.67 0.00
CA ALA A 108 -7.93 -21.37 -0.51
C ALA A 108 -8.23 -20.25 0.50
N ILE A 109 -9.48 -20.21 0.98
CA ILE A 109 -9.96 -19.20 1.93
C ILE A 109 -9.20 -19.26 3.25
N ILE A 110 -8.98 -20.47 3.78
CA ILE A 110 -8.22 -20.66 5.03
C ILE A 110 -6.79 -20.13 4.85
N MET A 111 -6.10 -20.54 3.78
CA MET A 111 -4.72 -20.11 3.52
C MET A 111 -4.61 -18.59 3.33
N SER A 112 -5.54 -17.99 2.58
CA SER A 112 -5.58 -16.52 2.41
C SER A 112 -5.85 -15.80 3.73
N THR A 113 -6.76 -16.30 4.57
CA THR A 113 -7.08 -15.71 5.87
C THR A 113 -5.87 -15.77 6.82
N VAL A 114 -5.21 -16.93 6.92
CA VAL A 114 -4.00 -17.10 7.72
C VAL A 114 -2.89 -16.15 7.24
N SER A 115 -2.70 -16.03 5.92
CA SER A 115 -1.71 -15.12 5.34
C SER A 115 -1.96 -13.65 5.72
N VAL A 116 -3.23 -13.21 5.73
CA VAL A 116 -3.60 -11.85 6.16
C VAL A 116 -3.33 -11.63 7.64
N ILE A 117 -3.69 -12.58 8.50
CA ILE A 117 -3.47 -12.49 9.95
C ILE A 117 -1.96 -12.42 10.24
N LEU A 118 -1.15 -13.27 9.60
CA LEU A 118 0.31 -13.23 9.75
C LEU A 118 0.89 -11.90 9.28
N SER A 119 0.38 -11.35 8.18
CA SER A 119 0.80 -10.03 7.68
C SER A 119 0.46 -8.91 8.66
N ALA A 120 -0.74 -8.94 9.25
CA ALA A 120 -1.15 -8.01 10.31
C ALA A 120 -0.23 -8.12 11.54
N ALA A 121 0.04 -9.34 12.02
CA ALA A 121 0.94 -9.56 13.15
C ALA A 121 2.37 -9.06 12.86
N ALA A 122 2.90 -9.35 11.66
CA ALA A 122 4.21 -8.88 11.23
C ALA A 122 4.27 -7.33 11.18
N SER A 123 3.23 -6.67 10.70
CA SER A 123 3.16 -5.20 10.68
C SER A 123 3.20 -4.58 12.09
N VAL A 124 2.47 -5.17 13.04
CA VAL A 124 2.47 -4.73 14.45
C VAL A 124 3.84 -4.97 15.08
N PHE A 125 4.45 -6.13 14.82
CA PHE A 125 5.79 -6.47 15.31
C PHE A 125 6.85 -5.46 14.83
N VAL A 126 6.84 -5.11 13.54
CA VAL A 126 7.74 -4.09 12.97
C VAL A 126 7.55 -2.73 13.65
N TYR A 127 6.30 -2.34 13.88
CA TYR A 127 5.99 -1.09 14.59
C TYR A 127 6.52 -1.11 16.03
N LEU A 128 6.26 -2.17 16.79
CA LEU A 128 6.74 -2.31 18.17
C LEU A 128 8.28 -2.28 18.23
N ARG A 129 8.96 -2.96 17.31
CA ARG A 129 10.43 -2.93 17.21
C ARG A 129 10.94 -1.51 16.92
N SER A 130 10.27 -0.77 16.05
CA SER A 130 10.62 0.62 15.73
C SER A 130 10.47 1.54 16.96
N CYS A 131 9.40 1.36 17.75
CA CYS A 131 9.20 2.07 19.01
C CYS A 131 10.26 1.72 20.06
N GLN A 132 10.62 0.43 20.18
CA GLN A 132 11.66 -0.01 21.10
C GLN A 132 13.04 0.56 20.74
N GLN A 133 13.37 0.63 19.45
CA GLN A 133 14.61 1.27 18.98
C GLN A 133 14.67 2.75 19.36
N LEU A 134 13.57 3.49 19.17
CA LEU A 134 13.47 4.89 19.62
C LEU A 134 13.68 5.02 21.14
N GLY A 135 13.04 4.15 21.93
CA GLY A 135 13.14 4.17 23.38
C GLY A 135 14.54 3.82 23.92
N LYS A 136 15.27 2.92 23.25
CA LYS A 136 16.67 2.60 23.59
C LYS A 136 17.58 3.81 23.38
N LEU A 137 17.42 4.50 22.24
CA LEU A 137 18.21 5.69 21.92
C LEU A 137 17.94 6.85 22.90
N GLN A 138 16.68 7.05 23.30
CA GLN A 138 16.34 8.05 24.32
C GLN A 138 16.93 7.75 25.70
N LYS A 139 16.97 6.47 26.09
CA LYS A 139 17.58 6.05 27.37
C LYS A 139 19.10 6.16 27.37
N GLU A 140 19.73 5.85 26.24
CA GLU A 140 21.18 5.96 26.06
C GLU A 140 21.65 7.42 26.12
N ASP A 141 20.88 8.34 25.54
CA ASP A 141 21.05 9.79 25.67
C ASP A 141 20.98 10.29 27.13
N SER A 142 20.03 9.78 27.93
CA SER A 142 19.87 10.18 29.33
C SER A 142 20.93 9.59 30.26
N SER A 143 21.58 8.49 29.87
CA SER A 143 22.45 7.72 30.77
C SER A 143 23.93 8.07 30.69
N ARG A 144 24.45 8.65 29.60
CA ARG A 144 25.90 8.89 29.46
C ARG A 144 26.23 9.82 28.30
N ASN A 145 26.83 10.98 28.60
CA ASN A 145 27.85 11.76 27.86
C ASN A 145 28.09 11.51 26.34
N SER A 146 27.09 11.17 25.55
CA SER A 146 27.23 10.80 24.14
C SER A 146 26.80 11.95 23.25
N VAL A 147 27.75 12.87 23.05
CA VAL A 147 27.76 14.00 22.09
C VAL A 147 27.61 13.54 20.62
N LYS A 148 27.22 12.27 20.36
CA LYS A 148 27.31 11.65 19.02
C LYS A 148 26.02 11.72 18.20
N TYR A 149 24.87 12.02 18.81
CA TYR A 149 23.61 12.19 18.08
C TYR A 149 23.21 13.66 18.04
N THR A 150 23.38 14.28 16.87
CA THR A 150 22.93 15.67 16.64
C THR A 150 21.42 15.77 16.85
N LEU A 151 20.95 16.92 17.33
CA LEU A 151 19.53 17.24 17.54
C LEU A 151 18.67 16.91 16.30
N SER A 152 19.27 17.06 15.10
CA SER A 152 18.65 16.73 13.82
C SER A 152 18.26 15.24 13.69
N THR A 153 19.11 14.31 14.12
CA THR A 153 18.84 12.87 14.05
C THR A 153 17.69 12.48 14.97
N LYS A 154 17.59 13.11 16.15
CA LYS A 154 16.47 12.87 17.09
C LYS A 154 15.14 13.34 16.51
N TYR A 155 15.15 14.50 15.86
CA TYR A 155 13.97 15.04 15.19
C TYR A 155 13.53 14.14 14.02
N GLN A 156 14.47 13.71 13.17
CA GLN A 156 14.22 12.78 12.07
C GLN A 156 13.66 11.45 12.56
N LEU A 157 14.19 10.91 13.65
CA LEU A 157 13.74 9.62 14.19
C LEU A 157 12.34 9.70 14.82
N ARG A 158 12.04 10.81 15.52
CA ARG A 158 10.70 11.07 16.07
C ARG A 158 9.66 11.21 14.97
N GLU A 159 10.01 11.90 13.89
CA GLU A 159 9.14 12.01 12.71
C GLU A 159 8.97 10.67 12.00
N ASN A 160 10.04 9.87 11.87
CA ASN A 160 9.97 8.51 11.30
C ASN A 160 9.03 7.59 12.08
N VAL A 161 9.01 7.65 13.41
CA VAL A 161 8.06 6.86 14.23
C VAL A 161 6.62 7.36 14.06
N ARG A 162 6.42 8.68 13.95
CA ARG A 162 5.09 9.26 13.66
C ARG A 162 4.57 8.79 12.30
N VAL A 163 5.42 8.83 11.27
CA VAL A 163 5.13 8.32 9.93
C VAL A 163 4.82 6.83 9.97
N MET A 164 5.61 6.03 10.68
CA MET A 164 5.36 4.59 10.82
C MET A 164 4.03 4.27 11.50
N LYS A 165 3.57 5.08 12.46
CA LYS A 165 2.25 4.93 13.06
C LYS A 165 1.13 5.12 12.01
N MET A 166 1.24 6.12 11.15
CA MET A 166 0.28 6.35 10.06
C MET A 166 0.29 5.19 9.06
N VAL A 167 1.48 4.71 8.69
CA VAL A 167 1.64 3.54 7.80
C VAL A 167 1.00 2.29 8.41
N LEU A 168 1.18 2.05 9.72
CA LEU A 168 0.55 0.93 10.42
C LEU A 168 -0.98 1.01 10.37
N ILE A 169 -1.56 2.17 10.68
CA ILE A 169 -3.03 2.34 10.68
C ILE A 169 -3.58 2.09 9.28
N SER A 170 -2.97 2.68 8.25
CA SER A 170 -3.34 2.42 6.86
C SER A 170 -3.23 0.95 6.51
N PHE A 171 -2.18 0.28 6.96
CA PHE A 171 -1.98 -1.15 6.71
C PHE A 171 -3.07 -2.01 7.37
N LEU A 172 -3.45 -1.73 8.62
CA LEU A 172 -4.52 -2.44 9.32
C LEU A 172 -5.88 -2.26 8.63
N ILE A 173 -6.18 -1.05 8.14
CA ILE A 173 -7.39 -0.79 7.35
C ILE A 173 -7.38 -1.66 6.09
N MET A 174 -6.24 -1.77 5.41
CA MET A 174 -6.11 -2.59 4.20
C MET A 174 -6.28 -4.09 4.49
N CYS A 175 -5.75 -4.58 5.61
CA CYS A 175 -6.01 -5.96 6.06
C CYS A 175 -7.50 -6.22 6.32
N LEU A 176 -8.20 -5.27 6.95
CA LEU A 176 -9.64 -5.37 7.18
C LEU A 176 -10.42 -5.45 5.86
N LEU A 177 -10.08 -4.59 4.89
CA LEU A 177 -10.67 -4.61 3.56
C LEU A 177 -10.42 -5.94 2.83
N MET A 178 -9.22 -6.51 2.97
CA MET A 178 -8.91 -7.82 2.42
C MET A 178 -9.71 -8.95 3.06
N LEU A 179 -9.87 -8.96 4.38
CA LEU A 179 -10.71 -9.94 5.07
C LEU A 179 -12.16 -9.85 4.58
N LEU A 180 -12.68 -8.64 4.39
CA LEU A 180 -14.00 -8.42 3.80
C LEU A 180 -14.10 -8.97 2.36
N CYS A 181 -13.05 -8.81 1.55
CA CYS A 181 -13.01 -9.40 0.20
C CYS A 181 -13.03 -10.94 0.26
N ILE A 182 -12.27 -11.54 1.17
CA ILE A 182 -12.21 -13.00 1.34
C ILE A 182 -13.57 -13.56 1.79
N THR A 183 -14.26 -12.90 2.71
CA THR A 183 -15.59 -13.34 3.16
C THR A 183 -16.63 -13.24 2.05
N LEU A 184 -16.66 -12.15 1.28
CA LEU A 184 -17.53 -12.01 0.12
C LEU A 184 -17.21 -13.04 -0.97
N PHE A 185 -15.94 -13.35 -1.18
CA PHE A 185 -15.50 -14.40 -2.10
C PHE A 185 -16.03 -15.77 -1.66
N GLY A 186 -15.87 -16.11 -0.38
CA GLY A 186 -16.42 -17.33 0.20
C GLY A 186 -17.94 -17.42 0.07
N LEU A 187 -18.67 -16.34 0.35
CA LEU A 187 -20.12 -16.29 0.17
C LEU A 187 -20.55 -16.54 -1.28
N THR A 188 -19.82 -15.99 -2.23
CA THR A 188 -20.07 -16.16 -3.67
C THR A 188 -20.01 -17.64 -4.05
N PHE A 189 -18.92 -18.32 -3.71
CA PHE A 189 -18.67 -19.69 -4.18
C PHE A 189 -19.31 -20.79 -3.31
N ILE A 190 -19.51 -20.55 -2.01
CA ILE A 190 -20.07 -21.56 -1.10
C ILE A 190 -21.60 -21.44 -1.03
N LYS A 191 -22.13 -20.22 -0.83
CA LYS A 191 -23.55 -20.00 -0.56
C LYS A 191 -24.34 -19.62 -1.80
N TYR A 192 -23.81 -18.72 -2.62
CA TYR A 192 -24.53 -18.14 -3.76
C TYR A 192 -24.22 -18.78 -5.11
N CYS A 193 -23.50 -19.91 -5.14
CA CYS A 193 -23.14 -20.61 -6.37
C CYS A 193 -24.37 -20.94 -7.27
N LYS A 194 -25.53 -21.20 -6.67
CA LYS A 194 -26.79 -21.49 -7.39
C LYS A 194 -27.60 -20.24 -7.76
N ASN A 195 -27.33 -19.08 -7.15
CA ASN A 195 -28.09 -17.85 -7.38
C ASN A 195 -27.20 -16.81 -8.09
N THR A 196 -27.32 -16.76 -9.40
CA THR A 196 -26.49 -15.95 -10.30
C THR A 196 -26.53 -14.46 -9.98
N ALA A 197 -27.71 -13.90 -9.69
CA ALA A 197 -27.85 -12.47 -9.36
C ALA A 197 -27.12 -12.08 -8.07
N LYS A 198 -27.27 -12.89 -7.00
CA LYS A 198 -26.59 -12.64 -5.71
C LYS A 198 -25.08 -12.82 -5.82
N ALA A 199 -24.63 -13.84 -6.56
CA ALA A 199 -23.21 -14.07 -6.81
C ALA A 199 -22.56 -12.94 -7.61
N GLN A 200 -23.25 -12.43 -8.64
CA GLN A 200 -22.77 -11.28 -9.42
C GLN A 200 -22.66 -10.01 -8.57
N LEU A 201 -23.63 -9.75 -7.69
CA LEU A 201 -23.60 -8.61 -6.78
C LEU A 201 -22.42 -8.73 -5.80
N CYS A 202 -22.16 -9.90 -5.22
CA CYS A 202 -20.98 -10.12 -4.39
C CYS A 202 -19.66 -9.89 -5.15
N LEU A 203 -19.56 -10.38 -6.40
CA LEU A 203 -18.37 -10.18 -7.23
C LEU A 203 -18.16 -8.69 -7.59
N ALA A 204 -19.23 -7.95 -7.88
CA ALA A 204 -19.17 -6.51 -8.12
C ALA A 204 -18.74 -5.73 -6.85
N SER A 205 -19.24 -6.14 -5.68
CA SER A 205 -18.80 -5.56 -4.40
C SER A 205 -17.32 -5.83 -4.13
N ILE A 206 -16.81 -7.02 -4.46
CA ILE A 206 -15.37 -7.33 -4.37
C ILE A 206 -14.58 -6.42 -5.32
N ASP A 207 -15.01 -6.27 -6.58
CA ASP A 207 -14.36 -5.39 -7.54
C ASP A 207 -14.26 -3.94 -7.02
N LEU A 208 -15.34 -3.42 -6.45
CA LEU A 208 -15.38 -2.10 -5.85
C LEU A 208 -14.43 -1.98 -4.65
N LEU A 209 -14.43 -2.96 -3.76
CA LEU A 209 -13.54 -2.96 -2.59
C LEU A 209 -12.06 -2.99 -2.99
N VAL A 210 -11.70 -3.77 -4.01
CA VAL A 210 -10.32 -3.81 -4.52
C VAL A 210 -9.96 -2.50 -5.25
N ALA A 211 -10.90 -1.87 -5.94
CA ALA A 211 -10.69 -0.54 -6.52
C ALA A 211 -10.49 0.55 -5.45
N ILE A 212 -11.28 0.53 -4.38
CA ILE A 212 -11.11 1.46 -3.24
C ILE A 212 -9.76 1.22 -2.56
N SER A 213 -9.38 -0.05 -2.35
CA SER A 213 -8.14 -0.39 -1.66
C SER A 213 -6.91 0.07 -2.45
N THR A 214 -6.92 -0.12 -3.77
CA THR A 214 -5.87 0.40 -4.67
C THR A 214 -5.83 1.92 -4.74
N ALA A 215 -6.99 2.59 -4.74
CA ALA A 215 -7.06 4.05 -4.66
C ALA A 215 -6.47 4.59 -3.35
N VAL A 216 -6.80 3.98 -2.21
CA VAL A 216 -6.25 4.33 -0.90
C VAL A 216 -4.74 4.16 -0.88
N ILE A 217 -4.21 3.02 -1.35
CA ILE A 217 -2.76 2.81 -1.50
C ILE A 217 -2.14 3.93 -2.34
N SER A 218 -2.72 4.25 -3.49
CA SER A 218 -2.17 5.26 -4.40
C SER A 218 -2.14 6.65 -3.75
N ALA A 219 -3.17 7.02 -2.98
CA ALA A 219 -3.24 8.27 -2.25
C ALA A 219 -2.20 8.33 -1.11
N ILE A 220 -2.00 7.20 -0.42
CA ILE A 220 -0.96 7.07 0.60
C ILE A 220 0.43 7.26 -0.02
N PHE A 221 0.75 6.57 -1.12
CA PHE A 221 2.03 6.75 -1.81
C PHE A 221 2.19 8.18 -2.34
N ALA A 222 1.12 8.80 -2.85
CA ALA A 222 1.12 10.18 -3.30
C ALA A 222 1.46 11.17 -2.18
N THR A 223 0.84 11.00 -1.01
CA THR A 223 1.11 11.85 0.17
C THR A 223 2.51 11.62 0.76
N PHE A 224 3.02 10.39 0.75
CA PHE A 224 4.35 10.06 1.25
C PHE A 224 5.49 10.52 0.35
N LEU A 225 5.32 10.48 -0.97
CA LEU A 225 6.38 10.89 -1.90
C LEU A 225 6.60 12.40 -1.92
N GLY A 226 5.72 13.22 -1.33
CA GLY A 226 5.87 14.69 -1.28
C GLY A 226 5.76 15.39 -2.64
N GLU A 227 6.03 14.68 -3.74
CA GLU A 227 5.90 15.08 -5.14
C GLU A 227 4.48 15.56 -5.45
N TRP A 228 3.45 14.90 -4.91
CA TRP A 228 2.06 15.34 -5.12
C TRP A 228 1.71 16.61 -4.36
N LYS A 229 2.39 16.95 -3.25
CA LYS A 229 2.22 18.30 -2.65
C LYS A 229 2.74 19.39 -3.59
N ARG A 230 3.74 19.10 -4.42
CA ARG A 230 4.24 20.02 -5.45
C ARG A 230 3.26 20.09 -6.64
N VAL A 231 2.80 18.94 -7.14
CA VAL A 231 1.83 18.86 -8.26
C VAL A 231 0.45 19.44 -7.90
N ILE A 232 -0.09 19.17 -6.71
CA ILE A 232 -1.36 19.73 -6.21
C ILE A 232 -1.25 21.25 -6.05
N ARG A 233 -0.07 21.78 -5.70
CA ARG A 233 0.19 23.22 -5.61
C ARG A 233 0.27 23.90 -6.98
N GLU A 234 0.61 23.14 -8.01
CA GLU A 234 0.72 23.58 -9.41
C GLU A 234 -0.55 23.31 -10.24
N LEU A 235 -1.55 22.62 -9.68
CA LEU A 235 -2.85 22.39 -10.33
C LEU A 235 -3.68 23.70 -10.35
N PRO A 236 -4.04 24.21 -11.54
CA PRO A 236 -4.65 25.55 -11.68
C PRO A 236 -6.04 25.65 -11.03
N LEU A 237 -6.79 24.54 -11.00
CA LEU A 237 -8.14 24.47 -10.39
C LEU A 237 -8.11 24.71 -8.87
N ILE A 238 -7.09 24.25 -8.17
CA ILE A 238 -6.96 24.43 -6.71
C ILE A 238 -6.45 25.84 -6.39
N GLN A 239 -5.57 26.41 -7.23
CA GLN A 239 -5.18 27.82 -7.09
C GLN A 239 -6.37 28.77 -7.30
N GLN A 240 -7.24 28.49 -8.26
CA GLN A 240 -8.45 29.29 -8.49
C GLN A 240 -9.44 29.21 -7.31
N VAL A 241 -9.67 28.01 -6.75
CA VAL A 241 -10.54 27.85 -5.58
C VAL A 241 -9.94 28.51 -4.33
N CYS A 242 -8.62 28.38 -4.10
CA CYS A 242 -7.95 29.05 -2.98
C CYS A 242 -7.89 30.58 -3.12
N GLN A 243 -7.79 31.11 -4.34
CA GLN A 243 -7.84 32.56 -4.60
C GLN A 243 -9.25 33.13 -4.41
N CYS A 244 -10.29 32.37 -4.73
CA CYS A 244 -11.68 32.79 -4.48
C CYS A 244 -12.06 32.77 -2.99
N TRP A 245 -11.40 31.97 -2.16
CA TRP A 245 -11.71 31.84 -0.72
C TRP A 245 -10.90 32.76 0.20
N ILE A 246 -9.84 33.39 -0.28
CA ILE A 246 -9.00 34.31 0.50
C ILE A 246 -8.98 35.67 -0.20
N PRO A 247 -9.92 36.59 0.11
CA PRO A 247 -9.83 37.95 -0.37
C PRO A 247 -8.66 38.64 0.34
N GLY A 248 -7.59 38.90 -0.42
CA GLY A 248 -6.57 39.87 -0.03
C GLY A 248 -5.62 39.46 1.08
N ASN A 249 -4.76 38.45 0.83
CA ASN A 249 -3.37 38.57 1.28
C ASN A 249 -2.46 37.68 0.45
N ARG A 250 -1.52 38.29 -0.27
CA ARG A 250 -0.44 37.56 -0.94
C ARG A 250 0.29 36.76 0.15
N PRO A 251 0.58 35.46 -0.03
CA PRO A 251 1.48 34.78 0.88
C PRO A 251 2.85 35.43 0.72
N GLN A 252 3.26 36.16 1.77
CA GLN A 252 4.60 36.72 1.89
C GLN A 252 5.57 35.55 1.78
N LYS A 253 6.23 35.49 0.62
CA LYS A 253 7.09 34.43 0.14
C LYS A 253 8.19 34.13 1.15
N VAL A 254 8.08 33.03 1.91
CA VAL A 254 9.16 32.15 2.45
C VAL A 254 10.33 32.82 3.24
N ARG A 255 10.37 34.15 3.38
CA ARG A 255 11.45 34.93 4.03
C ARG A 255 11.45 34.77 5.55
N ASN A 256 10.26 34.60 6.14
CA ASN A 256 10.12 34.49 7.60
C ASN A 256 10.74 33.22 8.17
N ALA A 257 10.86 32.12 7.41
CA ALA A 257 11.43 30.87 7.96
C ALA A 257 12.96 30.97 8.15
N GLU A 258 13.65 31.66 7.23
CA GLU A 258 15.09 31.96 7.37
C GLU A 258 15.33 33.00 8.47
N GLU A 259 14.51 34.04 8.56
CA GLU A 259 14.62 35.07 9.62
C GLU A 259 14.35 34.50 11.01
N ILE A 260 13.33 33.64 11.17
CA ILE A 260 13.06 32.95 12.45
C ILE A 260 14.19 31.97 12.80
N GLY A 261 14.76 31.28 11.80
CA GLY A 261 15.93 30.43 11.98
C GLY A 261 17.14 31.23 12.48
N GLN A 262 17.45 32.36 11.82
CA GLN A 262 18.56 33.23 12.20
C GLN A 262 18.38 33.85 13.59
N GLN A 263 17.17 34.25 13.97
CA GLN A 263 16.87 34.75 15.32
C GLN A 263 17.10 33.68 16.39
N TYR A 264 16.73 32.42 16.13
CA TYR A 264 17.00 31.30 17.03
C TYR A 264 18.51 31.02 17.17
N PHE A 265 19.26 31.06 16.07
CA PHE A 265 20.71 30.89 16.10
C PHE A 265 21.43 32.02 16.85
N GLN A 266 20.99 33.26 16.69
CA GLN A 266 21.53 34.41 17.41
C GLN A 266 21.21 34.38 18.91
N GLN A 267 20.02 33.90 19.29
CA GLN A 267 19.70 33.67 20.70
C GLN A 267 20.56 32.56 21.32
N LEU A 268 20.82 31.48 20.58
CA LEU A 268 21.72 30.43 21.02
C LEU A 268 23.15 30.95 21.22
N GLU A 269 23.68 31.74 20.29
CA GLU A 269 25.03 32.32 20.40
C GLU A 269 25.18 33.22 21.65
N LYS A 270 24.19 34.06 21.93
CA LYS A 270 24.15 34.92 23.14
C LYS A 270 24.03 34.16 24.46
N THR A 271 23.52 32.93 24.44
CA THR A 271 23.36 32.13 25.67
C THR A 271 24.63 31.33 25.99
N TRP A 272 25.57 31.25 25.04
CA TRP A 272 26.83 30.50 25.16
C TRP A 272 28.08 31.40 25.31
N SER A 273 27.91 32.73 25.25
CA SER A 273 28.91 33.76 25.57
C SER A 273 28.66 34.35 26.95
#